data_AF-A0A833G0J5-F1
#
_entry.id   AF-A0A833G0J5-F1
#
_cell.length_a   1.000
_cell.length_b   1.000
_cell.length_c   1.000
_cell.angle_alpha   90.00
_cell.angle_beta   90.00
_cell.angle_gamma   90.00
#
_symmetry.space_group_name_H-M   'P 1'
#
loop_
_entity.id
_entity.type
_entity.pdbx_description
1 polymer ?
#
loop_
_entity_poly.entity_id
_entity_poly.type
_entity_poly.pdbx_seq_one_letter_code
_entity_poly.pdbx_strand_id
1 'polypeptide(L)'
;MAMILSRRVFGAVLLVLPVLAAAGPVVGGPVSVDACYDAPCHLQHAQRVQREPLAVLAAIPGLRLRQLPGADRCCGSAGIYGALHPEMSRAVLDDKIAAVAAAVPRPDVVLTGNPGCLMQIGAGLAAANLPVTVAHPVELLDRSYRAAGWYEPASPS
;
A
#
# COMPACT_ATOMS: atom_id res chain seq x y z
N MET A 1 41.03 2.47 -0.35
CA MET A 1 40.25 3.57 -0.96
C MET A 1 39.83 3.18 -2.38
N ALA A 2 38.89 2.23 -2.52
CA ALA A 2 38.15 1.90 -3.76
C ALA A 2 37.27 0.66 -3.49
N MET A 3 36.14 0.82 -2.79
CA MET A 3 35.11 -0.24 -2.72
C MET A 3 33.71 0.33 -2.43
N ILE A 4 33.40 1.51 -2.96
CA ILE A 4 32.09 2.16 -2.79
C ILE A 4 31.62 2.69 -4.13
N LEU A 5 31.44 1.86 -5.18
CA LEU A 5 30.80 2.39 -6.39
C LEU A 5 30.20 1.35 -7.36
N SER A 6 29.63 0.24 -6.89
CA SER A 6 28.99 -0.73 -7.82
C SER A 6 27.55 -1.15 -7.50
N ARG A 7 26.93 -0.68 -6.41
CA ARG A 7 25.52 -1.04 -6.09
C ARG A 7 24.46 -0.04 -6.55
N ARG A 8 24.81 0.99 -7.33
CA ARG A 8 23.99 2.22 -7.43
C ARG A 8 22.99 2.36 -8.57
N VAL A 9 22.79 1.40 -9.49
CA VAL A 9 21.88 1.67 -10.63
C VAL A 9 20.84 0.59 -10.94
N PHE A 10 21.00 -0.66 -10.49
CA PHE A 10 19.97 -1.69 -10.64
C PHE A 10 19.15 -1.84 -9.36
N GLY A 11 18.10 -1.03 -9.22
CA GLY A 11 17.17 -1.10 -8.07
C GLY A 11 16.61 0.24 -7.58
N ALA A 12 16.97 1.36 -8.21
CA ALA A 12 16.65 2.71 -7.74
C ALA A 12 15.20 3.19 -8.01
N VAL A 13 14.27 2.30 -8.39
CA VAL A 13 12.83 2.61 -8.31
C VAL A 13 12.36 2.25 -6.90
N LEU A 14 12.88 3.00 -5.93
CA LEU A 14 12.45 2.89 -4.54
C LEU A 14 11.13 3.62 -4.38
N LEU A 15 10.12 2.91 -3.89
CA LEU A 15 8.92 3.56 -3.39
C LEU A 15 9.31 4.48 -2.21
N VAL A 16 8.53 5.54 -2.00
CA VAL A 16 8.78 6.51 -0.92
C VAL A 16 8.72 5.85 0.47
N LEU A 17 7.97 4.76 0.64
CA LEU A 17 7.80 4.07 1.91
C LEU A 17 9.12 3.44 2.42
N PRO A 18 9.89 2.66 1.63
CA PRO A 18 11.26 2.27 1.97
C PRO A 18 12.17 3.41 2.39
N VAL A 19 12.11 4.55 1.68
CA VAL A 19 12.94 5.72 1.98
C VAL A 19 12.57 6.31 3.34
N LEU A 20 11.28 6.48 3.60
CA LEU A 20 10.77 6.98 4.88
C LEU A 20 11.07 6.02 6.03
N ALA A 21 10.94 4.71 5.80
CA ALA A 21 11.29 3.70 6.80
C ALA A 21 12.77 3.78 7.18
N ALA A 22 13.66 3.93 6.20
CA ALA A 22 15.10 4.07 6.43
C ALA A 22 15.47 5.39 7.11
N ALA A 23 14.72 6.46 6.86
CA ALA A 23 14.91 7.76 7.50
C ALA A 23 14.39 7.79 8.97
N GLY A 24 13.51 6.85 9.34
CA GLY A 24 12.79 6.86 10.60
C GLY A 24 11.53 7.72 10.50
N PRO A 25 10.34 7.12 10.27
CA PRO A 25 9.10 7.89 10.16
C PRO A 25 8.79 8.56 11.50
N VAL A 26 8.41 9.84 11.45
CA VAL A 26 7.93 10.57 12.63
C VAL A 26 6.54 10.09 13.00
N VAL A 27 6.19 10.13 14.27
CA VAL A 27 4.84 9.77 14.73
C VAL A 27 3.86 10.86 14.28
N GLY A 28 2.82 10.47 13.57
CA GLY A 28 1.75 11.38 13.12
C GLY A 28 0.61 11.52 14.14
N GLY A 29 -0.48 12.14 13.71
CA GLY A 29 -1.72 12.29 14.48
C GLY A 29 -2.68 11.12 14.24
N PRO A 30 -3.72 10.97 15.09
CA PRO A 30 -4.58 9.79 15.06
C PRO A 30 -5.43 9.69 13.79
N VAL A 31 -5.47 8.49 13.20
CA VAL A 31 -6.34 8.13 12.07
C VAL A 31 -7.02 6.79 12.38
N SER A 32 -8.24 6.86 12.89
CA SER A 32 -9.03 5.69 13.31
C SER A 32 -9.69 4.98 12.12
N VAL A 33 -8.93 4.17 11.40
CA VAL A 33 -9.38 3.43 10.20
C VAL A 33 -9.03 1.95 10.32
N ASP A 34 -9.94 1.05 9.94
CA ASP A 34 -9.64 -0.36 9.71
C ASP A 34 -9.09 -0.54 8.29
N ALA A 35 -7.82 -0.87 8.16
CA ALA A 35 -7.16 -1.01 6.88
C ALA A 35 -6.64 -2.44 6.69
N CYS A 36 -6.55 -2.89 5.44
CA CYS A 36 -5.67 -3.98 5.08
C CYS A 36 -4.59 -3.55 4.11
N TYR A 37 -3.39 -4.12 4.23
CA TYR A 37 -2.29 -3.82 3.31
C TYR A 37 -2.12 -4.92 2.26
N ASP A 38 -2.22 -4.51 0.99
CA ASP A 38 -1.97 -5.34 -0.19
C ASP A 38 -0.65 -4.91 -0.84
N ALA A 39 0.43 -5.57 -0.45
CA ALA A 39 1.75 -5.23 -0.92
C ALA A 39 1.88 -5.53 -2.43
N PRO A 40 2.33 -4.58 -3.26
CA PRO A 40 2.52 -4.85 -4.68
C PRO A 40 3.46 -6.04 -4.92
N CYS A 41 3.11 -6.93 -5.84
CA CYS A 41 3.88 -8.16 -6.09
C CYS A 41 5.34 -7.87 -6.53
N HIS A 42 5.58 -6.80 -7.30
CA HIS A 42 6.94 -6.38 -7.65
C HIS A 42 7.75 -5.87 -6.45
N LEU A 43 7.07 -5.31 -5.44
CA LEU A 43 7.71 -4.88 -4.20
C LEU A 43 8.19 -6.09 -3.39
N GLN A 44 7.35 -7.12 -3.31
CA GLN A 44 7.64 -8.35 -2.57
C GLN A 44 8.68 -9.23 -3.28
N HIS A 45 8.50 -9.52 -4.57
CA HIS A 45 9.30 -10.52 -5.27
C HIS A 45 10.54 -9.96 -5.95
N ALA A 46 10.45 -8.77 -6.56
CA ALA A 46 11.58 -8.17 -7.26
C ALA A 46 12.44 -7.31 -6.32
N GLN A 47 11.80 -6.43 -5.54
CA GLN A 47 12.52 -5.50 -4.65
C GLN A 47 12.82 -6.07 -3.27
N ARG A 48 12.14 -7.16 -2.87
CA ARG A 48 12.25 -7.80 -1.55
C ARG A 48 11.97 -6.84 -0.39
N VAL A 49 11.08 -5.89 -0.63
CA VAL A 49 10.59 -4.92 0.36
C VAL A 49 9.26 -5.45 0.89
N GLN A 50 9.16 -5.56 2.22
CA GLN A 50 7.96 -6.11 2.88
C GLN A 50 7.69 -5.42 4.21
N ARG A 51 8.74 -5.15 5.00
CA ARG A 51 8.60 -4.64 6.37
C ARG A 51 8.55 -3.12 6.41
N GLU A 52 9.17 -2.47 5.44
CA GLU A 52 9.37 -1.04 5.38
C GLU A 52 8.04 -0.28 5.25
N PRO A 53 7.10 -0.67 4.36
CA PRO A 53 5.78 -0.05 4.32
C PRO A 53 4.99 -0.22 5.63
N LEU A 54 5.13 -1.37 6.28
CA LEU A 54 4.46 -1.66 7.55
C LEU A 54 5.02 -0.79 8.69
N ALA A 55 6.34 -0.57 8.71
CA ALA A 55 6.98 0.31 9.68
C ALA A 55 6.51 1.76 9.55
N VAL A 56 6.32 2.24 8.32
CA VAL A 56 5.76 3.59 8.07
C VAL A 56 4.30 3.67 8.51
N LEU A 57 3.48 2.68 8.18
CA LEU A 57 2.08 2.65 8.61
C LEU A 57 1.92 2.54 10.13
N ALA A 58 2.86 1.87 10.81
CA ALA A 58 2.87 1.78 12.28
C ALA A 58 3.11 3.12 12.98
N ALA A 59 3.64 4.14 12.27
CA ALA A 59 3.81 5.48 12.79
C ALA A 59 2.50 6.30 12.85
N ILE A 60 1.38 5.74 12.39
CA ILE A 60 0.05 6.36 12.39
C ILE A 60 -0.74 5.86 13.62
N PRO A 61 -0.95 6.68 14.66
CA PRO A 61 -1.77 6.29 15.79
C PRO A 61 -3.21 5.98 15.37
N GLY A 62 -3.83 4.97 15.99
CA GLY A 62 -5.23 4.62 15.74
C GLY A 62 -5.51 3.80 14.47
N LEU A 63 -4.52 3.65 13.58
CA LEU A 63 -4.63 2.79 12.41
C LEU A 63 -4.69 1.31 12.82
N ARG A 64 -5.77 0.62 12.42
CA ARG A 64 -5.92 -0.83 12.64
C ARG A 64 -5.57 -1.56 11.36
N LEU A 65 -4.31 -1.96 11.23
CA LEU A 65 -3.83 -2.67 10.05
C LEU A 65 -3.98 -4.19 10.22
N ARG A 66 -4.69 -4.84 9.30
CA ARG A 66 -4.83 -6.30 9.22
C ARG A 66 -4.25 -6.84 7.92
N GLN A 67 -3.78 -8.08 7.96
CA GLN A 67 -3.42 -8.82 6.75
C GLN A 67 -4.56 -9.76 6.38
N LEU A 68 -4.96 -9.74 5.11
CA LEU A 68 -5.97 -10.67 4.59
C LEU A 68 -5.30 -11.97 4.11
N PRO A 69 -6.01 -13.12 4.18
CA PRO A 69 -5.57 -14.34 3.54
C PRO A 69 -5.28 -14.11 2.04
N GLY A 70 -4.10 -14.52 1.57
CA GLY A 70 -3.70 -14.34 0.17
C GLY A 70 -3.35 -12.91 -0.24
N ALA A 71 -3.11 -12.00 0.70
CA ALA A 71 -2.70 -10.62 0.41
C ALA A 71 -1.37 -10.52 -0.38
N ASP A 72 -0.55 -11.57 -0.37
CA ASP A 72 0.68 -11.72 -1.16
C ASP A 72 0.43 -12.17 -2.61
N ARG A 73 -0.80 -12.54 -2.96
CA ARG A 73 -1.15 -12.89 -4.35
C ARG A 73 -1.22 -11.64 -5.22
N CYS A 74 -1.03 -11.81 -6.52
CA CYS A 74 -1.19 -10.73 -7.50
C CYS A 74 -2.62 -10.16 -7.47
N CYS A 75 -2.79 -8.88 -7.83
CA CYS A 75 -4.11 -8.27 -8.03
C CYS A 75 -4.71 -8.54 -9.42
N GLY A 76 -3.93 -9.09 -10.35
CA GLY A 76 -4.36 -9.38 -11.72
C GLY A 76 -4.08 -8.27 -12.74
N SER A 77 -3.64 -7.06 -12.34
CA SER A 77 -3.42 -5.94 -13.28
C SER A 77 -2.37 -6.27 -14.35
N ALA A 78 -1.18 -6.72 -13.95
CA ALA A 78 -0.09 -7.23 -14.80
C ALA A 78 0.29 -6.40 -16.07
N GLY A 79 -0.08 -5.11 -16.13
CA GLY A 79 0.19 -4.26 -17.28
C GLY A 79 -0.42 -4.80 -18.58
N ILE A 80 0.37 -4.86 -19.65
CA ILE A 80 -0.09 -5.32 -20.97
C ILE A 80 -0.60 -6.76 -20.95
N TYR A 81 -0.04 -7.62 -20.09
CA TYR A 81 -0.48 -9.02 -19.99
C TYR A 81 -1.92 -9.12 -19.49
N GLY A 82 -2.30 -8.33 -18.49
CA GLY A 82 -3.67 -8.30 -18.00
C GLY A 82 -4.66 -7.80 -19.05
N ALA A 83 -4.24 -6.83 -19.88
CA ALA A 83 -5.05 -6.35 -21.00
C ALA A 83 -5.24 -7.39 -22.11
N LEU A 84 -4.21 -8.19 -22.40
CA LEU A 84 -4.26 -9.27 -23.38
C LEU A 84 -4.99 -10.52 -22.86
N HIS A 85 -5.05 -10.71 -21.54
CA HIS A 85 -5.67 -11.86 -20.89
C HIS A 85 -6.69 -11.43 -19.81
N PRO A 86 -7.79 -10.77 -20.20
CA PRO A 86 -8.74 -10.17 -19.26
C PRO A 86 -9.46 -11.20 -18.39
N GLU A 87 -9.77 -12.38 -18.91
CA GLU A 87 -10.43 -13.46 -18.15
C GLU A 87 -9.54 -13.95 -17.00
N MET A 88 -8.26 -14.17 -17.28
CA MET A 88 -7.27 -14.57 -16.26
C MET A 88 -7.04 -13.44 -15.25
N SER A 89 -6.90 -12.20 -15.73
CA SER A 89 -6.77 -11.01 -14.89
C SER A 89 -7.92 -10.89 -13.90
N ARG A 90 -9.15 -11.16 -14.38
CA ARG A 90 -10.36 -11.11 -13.57
C ARG A 90 -10.45 -12.25 -12.58
N ALA A 91 -10.14 -13.49 -12.98
CA ALA A 91 -10.13 -14.63 -12.05
C ALA A 91 -9.18 -14.40 -10.87
N VAL A 92 -7.99 -13.83 -11.12
CA VAL A 92 -7.04 -13.47 -10.06
C VAL A 92 -7.57 -12.36 -9.16
N LEU A 93 -8.26 -11.36 -9.73
CA LEU A 93 -8.89 -10.29 -8.98
C LEU A 93 -10.04 -10.81 -8.10
N ASP A 94 -10.88 -11.70 -8.64
CA ASP A 94 -12.08 -12.22 -7.97
C ASP A 94 -11.71 -12.91 -6.63
N ASP A 95 -10.64 -13.70 -6.61
CA ASP A 95 -10.08 -14.30 -5.38
C ASP A 95 -9.78 -13.24 -4.31
N LYS A 96 -9.20 -12.12 -4.72
CA LYS A 96 -8.82 -11.03 -3.81
C LYS A 96 -10.04 -10.29 -3.29
N ILE A 97 -11.01 -10.01 -4.15
CA ILE A 97 -12.27 -9.37 -3.75
C ILE A 97 -13.09 -10.28 -2.83
N ALA A 98 -13.09 -11.59 -3.07
CA ALA A 98 -13.71 -12.56 -2.19
C ALA A 98 -13.08 -12.56 -0.79
N ALA A 99 -11.74 -12.48 -0.69
CA ALA A 99 -11.05 -12.37 0.59
C ALA A 99 -11.42 -11.09 1.36
N VAL A 100 -11.53 -9.94 0.66
CA VAL A 100 -12.00 -8.68 1.27
C VAL A 100 -13.46 -8.80 1.72
N ALA A 101 -14.32 -9.42 0.92
CA ALA A 101 -15.74 -9.60 1.23
C ALA A 101 -15.99 -10.51 2.43
N ALA A 102 -15.16 -11.54 2.59
CA ALA A 102 -15.25 -12.51 3.69
C ALA A 102 -14.61 -12.02 5.00
N ALA A 103 -13.86 -10.91 4.98
CA ALA A 103 -13.18 -10.38 6.15
C ALA A 103 -14.16 -9.91 7.24
N VAL A 104 -13.91 -10.31 8.49
CA VAL A 104 -14.68 -9.90 9.68
C VAL A 104 -13.73 -9.40 10.78
N PRO A 105 -13.77 -8.11 11.17
CA PRO A 105 -14.52 -7.05 10.52
C PRO A 105 -13.93 -6.74 9.14
N ARG A 106 -14.79 -6.26 8.24
CA ARG A 106 -14.40 -5.79 6.91
C ARG A 106 -13.50 -4.55 7.03
N PRO A 107 -12.44 -4.40 6.22
CA PRO A 107 -11.66 -3.18 6.21
C PRO A 107 -12.46 -2.03 5.59
N ASP A 108 -12.23 -0.81 6.05
CA ASP A 108 -12.73 0.42 5.42
C ASP A 108 -11.93 0.74 4.14
N VAL A 109 -10.65 0.36 4.12
CA VAL A 109 -9.71 0.66 3.04
C VAL A 109 -8.70 -0.47 2.78
N VAL A 110 -8.45 -0.75 1.50
CA VAL A 110 -7.32 -1.56 1.02
C VAL A 110 -6.19 -0.61 0.63
N LEU A 111 -5.03 -0.76 1.28
CA LEU A 111 -3.84 0.03 1.02
C LEU A 111 -2.91 -0.68 0.04
N THR A 112 -2.55 -0.04 -1.07
CA THR A 112 -1.55 -0.60 -2.00
C THR A 112 -0.71 0.48 -2.68
N GLY A 113 0.57 0.17 -2.89
CA GLY A 113 1.58 1.12 -3.36
C GLY A 113 1.77 1.19 -4.87
N ASN A 114 0.89 0.56 -5.66
CA ASN A 114 1.04 0.44 -7.11
C ASN A 114 -0.22 0.93 -7.84
N PRO A 115 -0.10 1.85 -8.82
CA PRO A 115 -1.25 2.38 -9.55
C PRO A 115 -2.11 1.32 -10.26
N GLY A 116 -1.50 0.30 -10.85
CA GLY A 116 -2.22 -0.81 -11.46
C GLY A 116 -3.02 -1.61 -10.43
N CYS A 117 -2.44 -1.84 -9.24
CA CYS A 117 -3.17 -2.46 -8.12
C CYS A 117 -4.32 -1.57 -7.62
N LEU A 118 -4.09 -0.26 -7.47
CA LEU A 118 -5.13 0.72 -7.08
C LEU A 118 -6.32 0.64 -8.04
N MET A 119 -6.07 0.72 -9.34
CA MET A 119 -7.13 0.67 -10.36
C MET A 119 -7.84 -0.68 -10.40
N GLN A 120 -7.09 -1.78 -10.40
CA GLN A 120 -7.63 -3.13 -10.53
C GLN A 120 -8.47 -3.54 -9.32
N ILE A 121 -7.95 -3.32 -8.11
CA ILE A 121 -8.65 -3.63 -6.86
C ILE A 121 -9.86 -2.70 -6.72
N GLY A 122 -9.69 -1.40 -6.99
CA GLY A 122 -10.79 -0.43 -6.95
C GLY A 122 -11.95 -0.81 -7.88
N ALA A 123 -11.64 -1.22 -9.12
CA ALA A 123 -12.64 -1.70 -10.07
C ALA A 123 -13.36 -2.96 -9.56
N GLY A 124 -12.63 -3.91 -8.96
CA GLY A 124 -13.21 -5.12 -8.38
C GLY A 124 -14.15 -4.85 -7.20
N LEU A 125 -13.73 -3.96 -6.28
CA LEU A 125 -14.54 -3.55 -5.13
C LEU A 125 -15.84 -2.86 -5.58
N ALA A 126 -15.74 -1.96 -6.57
CA ALA A 126 -16.89 -1.28 -7.16
C ALA A 126 -17.84 -2.26 -7.86
N ALA A 127 -17.32 -3.18 -8.67
CA ALA A 127 -18.12 -4.19 -9.36
C ALA A 127 -18.86 -5.13 -8.39
N ALA A 128 -18.25 -5.43 -7.24
CA ALA A 128 -18.85 -6.24 -6.19
C ALA A 128 -19.75 -5.44 -5.23
N ASN A 129 -19.95 -4.13 -5.44
CA ASN A 129 -20.71 -3.23 -4.55
C ASN A 129 -20.26 -3.30 -3.09
N LEU A 130 -18.95 -3.48 -2.85
CA LEU A 130 -18.41 -3.50 -1.50
C LEU A 130 -18.14 -2.06 -1.04
N PRO A 131 -18.59 -1.66 0.18
CA PRO A 131 -18.34 -0.33 0.72
C PRO A 131 -16.92 -0.22 1.29
N VAL A 132 -15.92 -0.57 0.48
CA VAL A 132 -14.50 -0.57 0.82
C VAL A 132 -13.78 0.29 -0.20
N THR A 133 -12.91 1.19 0.27
CA THR A 133 -12.12 2.05 -0.60
C THR A 133 -10.75 1.45 -0.87
N VAL A 134 -10.04 1.98 -1.87
CA VAL A 134 -8.64 1.64 -2.12
C VAL A 134 -7.82 2.93 -2.10
N ALA A 135 -6.67 2.92 -1.44
CA ALA A 135 -5.83 4.11 -1.29
C ALA A 135 -4.34 3.76 -1.29
N HIS A 136 -3.50 4.73 -1.64
CA HIS A 136 -2.07 4.60 -1.47
C HIS A 136 -1.68 4.78 0.02
N PRO A 137 -0.74 4.01 0.59
CA PRO A 137 -0.34 4.16 2.00
C PRO A 137 0.09 5.58 2.40
N VAL A 138 0.67 6.33 1.46
CA VAL A 138 1.08 7.73 1.67
C VAL A 138 -0.12 8.65 1.92
N GLU A 139 -1.31 8.34 1.40
CA GLU A 139 -2.49 9.16 1.64
C GLU A 139 -2.93 9.10 3.11
N LEU A 140 -2.81 7.93 3.76
CA LEU A 140 -3.08 7.79 5.18
C LEU A 140 -1.98 8.45 6.02
N LEU A 141 -0.73 8.35 5.58
CA LEU A 141 0.39 9.02 6.23
C LEU A 141 0.23 10.55 6.18
N ASP A 142 -0.12 11.11 5.03
CA ASP A 142 -0.41 12.54 4.86
C ASP A 142 -1.55 13.00 5.77
N ARG A 143 -2.66 12.23 5.81
CA ARG A 143 -3.77 12.51 6.75
C ARG A 143 -3.30 12.52 8.20
N SER A 144 -2.48 11.55 8.59
CA SER A 144 -1.91 11.47 9.93
C SER A 144 -1.01 12.66 10.22
N TYR A 145 -0.15 13.05 9.29
CA TYR A 145 0.78 14.17 9.48
C TYR A 145 0.05 15.52 9.56
N ARG A 146 -1.01 15.72 8.77
CA ARG A 146 -1.90 16.89 8.92
C ARG A 146 -2.55 16.93 10.30
N ALA A 147 -3.06 15.80 10.80
CA ALA A 147 -3.69 15.72 12.11
C ALA A 147 -2.72 16.01 13.28
N ALA A 148 -1.41 15.84 13.07
CA ALA A 148 -0.37 16.22 14.03
C ALA A 148 0.21 17.63 13.82
N GLY A 149 -0.26 18.39 12.82
CA GLY A 149 0.22 19.76 12.57
C GLY A 149 1.59 19.85 11.90
N TRP A 150 2.13 18.76 11.33
CA TRP A 150 3.48 18.73 10.75
C TRP A 150 3.67 19.64 9.52
N TYR A 151 2.58 20.12 8.92
CA TYR A 151 2.62 21.01 7.76
C TYR A 151 2.28 22.48 8.11
N GLU A 152 1.91 22.77 9.35
CA GLU A 152 1.70 24.15 9.78
C GLU A 152 3.05 24.83 9.92
N PRO A 153 3.23 26.07 9.41
CA PRO A 153 4.45 26.81 9.65
C PRO A 153 4.61 27.01 11.16
N ALA A 154 5.83 26.83 11.67
CA ALA A 154 6.13 27.16 13.05
C ALA A 154 5.64 28.60 13.31
N SER A 155 4.77 28.77 14.30
CA SER A 155 4.34 30.11 14.74
C SER A 155 5.59 30.96 14.94
N PRO A 156 5.69 32.16 14.35
CA PRO A 156 6.80 33.05 14.65
C PRO A 156 6.72 33.37 16.15
N SER A 157 7.74 32.93 16.87
CA SER A 157 7.96 33.23 18.29
C SER A 157 8.16 34.73 18.52
#